data_AF-A0A7Y8I575-F1
#
_entry.id   AF-A0A7Y8I575-F1
#
_cell.length_a   1.000
_cell.length_b   1.000
_cell.length_c   1.000
_cell.angle_alpha   90.00
_cell.angle_beta   90.00
_cell.angle_gamma   90.00
#
_symmetry.space_group_name_H-M   'P 1'
#
loop_
_entity.id
_entity.type
_entity.pdbx_description
1 polymer ?
#
loop_
_entity_poly.entity_id
_entity_poly.type
_entity_poly.pdbx_seq_one_letter_code
_entity_poly.pdbx_strand_id
1 'polypeptide(L)'
;KYYVPANERRELLLDSQAEKAKKFTVWKNYIRQNWNQIHVGKVQTNTAAKQIFVGQEYPVTTEINLGQLNPEDVEVQIYYGPLEDQNKPQNYSTVVMNTTLEKNEDGNYIYNGVIKSRRSGQQGFTIRILPKNPFLISPFELGVVYWAS
;
A
#
# COMPACT_ATOMS: atom_id res chain seq x y z
N LYS A 1 -24.24 -33.19 36.76
CA LYS A 1 -24.73 -31.98 36.07
C LYS A 1 -23.61 -31.47 35.16
N TYR A 2 -23.63 -31.82 33.88
CA TYR A 2 -22.55 -31.50 32.93
C TYR A 2 -23.18 -30.97 31.64
N TYR A 3 -23.31 -29.64 31.46
CA TYR A 3 -23.48 -28.98 30.15
C TYR A 3 -23.70 -27.46 30.29
N VAL A 4 -22.73 -26.67 30.77
CA VAL A 4 -22.87 -25.18 30.78
C VAL A 4 -21.63 -24.36 30.39
N PRO A 5 -20.36 -24.82 30.31
CA PRO A 5 -19.27 -23.91 29.93
C PRO A 5 -19.14 -23.65 28.41
N ALA A 6 -19.86 -24.39 27.56
CA ALA A 6 -19.67 -24.35 26.11
C ALA A 6 -20.46 -23.23 25.41
N ASN A 7 -21.62 -22.81 25.96
CA ASN A 7 -22.44 -21.79 25.31
C ASN A 7 -21.87 -20.38 25.48
N GLU A 8 -21.34 -20.06 26.67
CA GLU A 8 -20.73 -18.76 26.95
C GLU A 8 -19.50 -18.50 26.06
N ARG A 9 -18.64 -19.51 25.86
CA ARG A 9 -17.50 -19.41 24.94
C ARG A 9 -17.93 -19.25 23.49
N ARG A 10 -19.03 -19.89 23.08
CA ARG A 10 -19.55 -19.79 21.71
C ARG A 10 -20.14 -18.42 21.44
N GLU A 11 -20.90 -17.86 22.38
CA GLU A 11 -21.46 -16.51 22.28
C GLU A 11 -20.35 -15.45 22.26
N LEU A 12 -19.35 -15.53 23.15
CA LEU A 12 -18.19 -14.63 23.11
C LEU A 12 -17.40 -14.71 21.80
N LEU A 13 -17.21 -15.92 21.26
CA LEU A 13 -16.54 -16.10 19.96
C LEU A 13 -17.37 -15.52 18.81
N LEU A 14 -18.67 -15.76 18.79
CA LEU A 14 -19.57 -15.23 17.77
C LEU A 14 -19.70 -13.71 17.84
N ASP A 15 -19.79 -13.14 19.05
CA ASP A 15 -19.82 -11.70 19.26
C ASP A 15 -18.50 -11.06 18.81
N SER A 16 -17.36 -11.68 19.14
CA SER A 16 -16.05 -11.20 18.67
C SER A 16 -15.92 -11.27 17.15
N GLN A 17 -16.50 -12.28 16.50
CA GLN A 17 -16.51 -12.41 15.03
C GLN A 17 -17.46 -11.41 14.38
N ALA A 18 -18.64 -11.20 14.95
CA ALA A 18 -19.61 -10.22 14.49
C ALA A 18 -19.06 -8.80 14.63
N GLU A 19 -18.37 -8.48 15.73
CA GLU A 19 -17.72 -7.19 15.93
C GLU A 19 -16.59 -6.96 14.92
N LYS A 20 -15.74 -7.96 14.67
CA LYS A 20 -14.70 -7.89 13.63
C LYS A 20 -15.29 -7.68 12.23
N ALA A 21 -16.36 -8.39 11.88
CA ALA A 21 -17.05 -8.24 10.59
C ALA A 21 -17.67 -6.84 10.43
N LYS A 22 -18.27 -6.29 11.49
CA LYS A 22 -18.78 -4.92 11.51
C LYS A 22 -17.65 -3.90 11.32
N LYS A 23 -16.56 -4.00 12.10
CA LYS A 23 -15.38 -3.13 11.97
C LYS A 23 -14.79 -3.17 10.57
N PHE A 24 -14.65 -4.37 9.99
CA PHE A 24 -14.15 -4.51 8.62
C PHE A 24 -15.08 -3.89 7.59
N THR A 25 -16.40 -4.03 7.74
CA THR A 25 -17.38 -3.39 6.85
C THR A 25 -17.31 -1.86 6.94
N VAL A 26 -17.20 -1.32 8.15
CA VAL A 26 -16.99 0.12 8.38
C VAL A 26 -15.70 0.59 7.71
N TRP A 27 -14.60 -0.13 7.91
CA TRP A 27 -13.32 0.16 7.27
C TRP A 27 -13.42 0.15 5.73
N LYS A 28 -14.07 -0.86 5.13
CA LYS A 28 -14.25 -0.91 3.67
C LYS A 28 -14.99 0.31 3.11
N ASN A 29 -16.02 0.77 3.80
CA ASN A 29 -16.77 1.98 3.42
C ASN A 29 -15.92 3.23 3.59
N TYR A 30 -15.18 3.32 4.69
CA TYR A 30 -14.26 4.42 4.97
C TYR A 30 -13.19 4.56 3.89
N ILE A 31 -12.58 3.46 3.46
CA ILE A 31 -11.60 3.46 2.36
C ILE A 31 -12.22 4.00 1.07
N ARG A 32 -13.38 3.46 0.67
CA ARG A 32 -14.04 3.87 -0.59
C ARG A 32 -14.41 5.35 -0.64
N GLN A 33 -14.84 5.91 0.50
CA GLN A 33 -15.26 7.31 0.60
C GLN A 33 -14.08 8.29 0.53
N ASN A 34 -12.90 7.87 1.01
CA ASN A 34 -11.75 8.76 1.16
C ASN A 34 -10.62 8.49 0.14
N TRP A 35 -10.71 7.43 -0.67
CA TRP A 35 -9.65 7.02 -1.60
C TRP A 35 -9.26 8.12 -2.60
N ASN A 36 -10.23 8.91 -3.05
CA ASN A 36 -10.02 9.99 -4.02
C ASN A 36 -9.26 11.20 -3.45
N GLN A 37 -9.04 11.25 -2.14
CA GLN A 37 -8.27 12.31 -1.48
C GLN A 37 -6.76 12.02 -1.46
N ILE A 38 -6.35 10.79 -1.83
CA ILE A 38 -4.94 10.43 -1.90
C ILE A 38 -4.28 11.24 -3.02
N HIS A 39 -3.15 11.87 -2.69
CA HIS A 39 -2.31 12.58 -3.64
C HIS A 39 -0.85 12.25 -3.42
N VAL A 40 -0.18 11.81 -4.48
CA VAL A 40 1.28 11.59 -4.48
C VAL A 40 1.94 12.87 -4.96
N GLY A 41 2.75 13.47 -4.10
CA GLY A 41 3.55 14.64 -4.42
C GLY A 41 4.78 14.31 -5.24
N LYS A 42 5.82 15.13 -5.13
CA LYS A 42 7.04 14.96 -5.91
C LYS A 42 7.79 13.70 -5.48
N VAL A 43 8.00 12.81 -6.44
CA VAL A 43 8.88 11.65 -6.27
C VAL A 43 10.32 12.12 -6.45
N GLN A 44 11.13 11.92 -5.42
CA GLN A 44 12.55 12.28 -5.38
C GLN A 44 13.41 11.02 -5.53
N THR A 45 14.42 11.12 -6.38
CA THR A 45 15.47 10.12 -6.56
C THR A 45 16.82 10.81 -6.40
N ASN A 46 17.76 10.17 -5.70
CA ASN A 46 19.12 10.72 -5.54
C ASN A 46 19.93 10.78 -6.85
N THR A 47 19.38 10.25 -7.94
CA THR A 47 19.94 10.34 -9.29
C THR A 47 18.96 11.12 -10.15
N ALA A 48 19.44 12.15 -10.86
CA ALA A 48 18.64 12.95 -11.79
C ALA A 48 18.09 12.14 -12.99
N ALA A 49 18.48 10.87 -13.12
CA ALA A 49 18.05 9.98 -14.18
C ALA A 49 16.79 9.20 -13.78
N LYS A 50 15.75 9.27 -14.63
CA LYS A 50 14.61 8.33 -14.64
C LYS A 50 15.01 6.91 -15.07
N GLN A 51 16.32 6.62 -15.14
CA GLN A 51 16.89 5.39 -15.65
C GLN A 51 17.57 4.65 -14.49
N ILE A 52 17.12 3.43 -14.25
CA ILE A 52 17.67 2.53 -13.25
C ILE A 52 18.59 1.54 -13.98
N PHE A 53 19.87 1.52 -13.63
CA PHE A 53 20.91 0.62 -14.14
C PHE A 53 21.08 -0.62 -13.24
N VAL A 54 21.60 -1.70 -13.81
CA VAL A 54 21.80 -2.98 -13.09
C VAL A 54 22.80 -2.84 -11.95
N GLY A 55 22.51 -3.51 -10.83
CA GLY A 55 23.46 -3.66 -9.74
C GLY A 55 23.61 -2.43 -8.85
N GLN A 56 22.90 -1.34 -9.16
CA GLN A 56 22.81 -0.15 -8.32
C GLN A 56 21.54 -0.18 -7.47
N GLU A 57 21.66 0.41 -6.28
CA GLU A 57 20.52 0.69 -5.40
C GLU A 57 19.98 2.08 -5.72
N TYR A 58 18.67 2.17 -5.91
CA TYR A 58 17.99 3.43 -6.22
C TYR A 58 17.04 3.75 -5.08
N PRO A 59 17.46 4.62 -4.13
CA PRO A 59 16.57 5.13 -3.11
C PRO A 59 15.53 6.04 -3.76
N VAL A 60 14.28 5.80 -3.41
CA VAL A 60 13.10 6.56 -3.83
C VAL A 60 12.43 7.10 -2.59
N THR A 61 12.24 8.41 -2.55
CA THR A 61 11.50 9.11 -1.51
C THR A 61 10.32 9.81 -2.15
N THR A 62 9.15 9.75 -1.51
CA THR A 62 7.97 10.48 -1.98
C THR A 62 7.17 10.99 -0.80
N GLU A 63 6.60 12.17 -0.98
CA GLU A 63 5.60 12.71 -0.07
C GLU A 63 4.22 12.30 -0.55
N ILE A 64 3.38 11.82 0.36
CA ILE A 64 2.02 11.37 0.04
C ILE A 64 1.05 11.99 1.02
N ASN A 65 0.07 12.71 0.49
CA ASN A 65 -1.11 13.13 1.23
C ASN A 65 -2.13 11.99 1.18
N LEU A 66 -2.52 11.46 2.33
CA LEU A 66 -3.52 10.39 2.42
C LEU A 66 -4.94 10.93 2.66
N GLY A 67 -5.11 12.26 2.68
CA GLY A 67 -6.36 12.91 3.09
C GLY A 67 -6.71 12.53 4.52
N GLN A 68 -7.88 11.92 4.68
CA GLN A 68 -8.34 11.40 5.96
C GLN A 68 -7.73 10.05 6.34
N LEU A 69 -7.19 9.27 5.39
CA LEU A 69 -6.68 7.92 5.64
C LEU A 69 -5.37 7.95 6.43
N ASN A 70 -5.08 6.84 7.12
CA ASN A 70 -3.83 6.66 7.86
C ASN A 70 -2.87 5.72 7.12
N PRO A 71 -1.55 5.75 7.45
CA PRO A 71 -0.59 4.84 6.84
C PRO A 71 -0.87 3.35 7.07
N GLU A 72 -1.65 3.00 8.11
CA GLU A 72 -2.08 1.62 8.39
C GLU A 72 -3.18 1.12 7.43
N ASP A 73 -3.92 2.04 6.82
CA ASP A 73 -5.01 1.75 5.88
C ASP A 73 -4.51 1.43 4.47
N VAL A 74 -3.22 1.69 4.20
CA VAL A 74 -2.65 1.62 2.86
C VAL A 74 -1.32 0.87 2.82
N GLU A 75 -1.03 0.28 1.67
CA GLU A 75 0.30 -0.19 1.31
C GLU A 75 0.82 0.62 0.14
N VAL A 76 1.88 1.38 0.38
CA VAL A 76 2.58 2.15 -0.65
C VAL A 76 3.70 1.31 -1.21
N GLN A 77 3.73 1.17 -2.53
CA GLN A 77 4.67 0.34 -3.25
C GLN A 77 5.32 1.11 -4.39
N ILE A 78 6.60 0.82 -4.62
CA ILE A 78 7.28 1.14 -5.87
C ILE A 78 7.01 -0.01 -6.83
N TYR A 79 6.34 0.25 -7.94
CA TYR A 79 6.12 -0.70 -9.03
C TYR A 79 7.12 -0.39 -10.14
N TYR A 80 8.05 -1.31 -10.43
CA TYR A 80 9.17 -1.05 -11.34
C TYR A 80 9.44 -2.22 -12.28
N GLY A 81 9.96 -1.92 -13.47
CA GLY A 81 10.19 -2.92 -14.51
C GLY A 81 10.77 -2.32 -15.78
N PRO A 82 11.03 -3.16 -16.81
CA PRO A 82 11.58 -2.70 -18.08
C PRO A 82 10.61 -1.77 -18.82
N LEU A 83 11.12 -0.69 -19.41
CA LEU A 83 10.29 0.26 -20.20
C LEU A 83 9.89 -0.28 -21.57
N GLU A 84 10.68 -1.20 -22.14
CA GLU A 84 10.45 -1.77 -23.48
C GLU A 84 9.28 -2.77 -23.51
N ASP A 85 8.84 -3.24 -22.34
CA ASP A 85 7.93 -4.38 -22.19
C ASP A 85 6.70 -4.04 -21.31
N GLN A 86 6.15 -2.82 -21.43
CA GLN A 86 5.06 -2.34 -20.56
C GLN A 86 3.79 -3.20 -20.60
N ASN A 87 3.57 -3.93 -21.70
CA ASN A 87 2.42 -4.83 -21.86
C ASN A 87 2.58 -6.20 -21.17
N LYS A 88 3.68 -6.44 -20.44
CA LYS A 88 3.95 -7.69 -19.72
C LYS A 88 4.06 -7.44 -18.21
N PRO A 89 2.93 -7.39 -17.47
CA PRO A 89 2.92 -7.16 -16.02
C PRO A 89 3.83 -8.12 -15.24
N GLN A 90 4.00 -9.34 -15.75
CA GLN A 90 4.88 -10.38 -15.19
C GLN A 90 6.38 -10.01 -15.15
N ASN A 91 6.80 -8.97 -15.89
CA ASN A 91 8.18 -8.47 -15.86
C ASN A 91 8.41 -7.38 -14.81
N TYR A 92 7.35 -6.94 -14.11
CA TYR A 92 7.43 -5.92 -13.09
C TYR A 92 7.57 -6.54 -11.71
N SER A 93 8.27 -5.81 -10.86
CA SER A 93 8.49 -6.15 -9.45
C SER A 93 7.96 -5.01 -8.57
N THR A 94 7.74 -5.32 -7.30
CA THR A 94 7.29 -4.33 -6.31
C THR A 94 8.19 -4.28 -5.11
N VAL A 95 8.38 -3.08 -4.57
CA VAL A 95 9.01 -2.85 -3.26
C VAL A 95 8.03 -2.09 -2.38
N VAL A 96 7.71 -2.62 -1.19
CA VAL A 96 6.92 -1.89 -0.19
C VAL A 96 7.76 -0.76 0.40
N MET A 97 7.19 0.43 0.50
CA MET A 97 7.85 1.59 1.08
C MET A 97 7.57 1.69 2.58
N ASN A 98 8.57 2.18 3.33
CA ASN A 98 8.46 2.49 4.75
C ASN A 98 8.03 3.95 4.93
N THR A 99 7.20 4.22 5.93
CA THR A 99 6.73 5.56 6.26
C THR A 99 7.36 6.08 7.55
N THR A 100 7.49 7.40 7.68
CA THR A 100 7.84 8.08 8.93
C THR A 100 6.74 8.00 9.99
N LEU A 101 5.52 7.58 9.64
CA LEU A 101 4.30 7.56 10.47
C LEU A 101 3.82 8.93 10.98
N GLU A 102 4.66 9.95 10.90
CA GLU A 102 4.34 11.33 11.22
C GLU A 102 4.13 12.15 9.94
N LYS A 103 3.21 13.12 10.01
CA LYS A 103 2.98 14.10 8.95
C LYS A 103 4.02 15.22 9.03
N ASN A 104 4.47 15.72 7.88
CA ASN A 104 5.24 16.96 7.80
C ASN A 104 4.33 18.19 7.97
N GLU A 105 4.91 19.39 7.90
CA GLU A 105 4.19 20.67 8.05
C GLU A 105 3.07 20.85 7.00
N ASP A 106 3.23 20.24 5.82
CA ASP A 106 2.26 20.27 4.72
C ASP A 106 1.17 19.18 4.84
N GLY A 107 1.19 18.37 5.91
CA GLY A 107 0.24 17.30 6.15
C GLY A 107 0.51 16.00 5.37
N ASN A 108 1.68 15.87 4.75
CA ASN A 108 2.09 14.70 3.98
C ASN A 108 2.87 13.71 4.84
N TYR A 109 2.73 12.42 4.53
CA TYR A 109 3.61 11.38 5.04
C TYR A 109 4.81 11.19 4.10
N ILE A 110 6.00 10.99 4.67
CA ILE A 110 7.20 10.67 3.90
C ILE A 110 7.31 9.16 3.77
N TYR A 111 7.40 8.67 2.54
CA TYR A 111 7.62 7.27 2.21
C TYR A 111 8.98 7.06 1.56
N ASN A 112 9.70 6.03 1.97
CA ASN A 112 11.03 5.67 1.49
C ASN A 112 11.09 4.20 1.07
N GLY A 113 11.69 3.92 -0.07
CA GLY A 113 11.96 2.56 -0.54
C GLY A 113 13.22 2.51 -1.39
N VAL A 114 13.75 1.30 -1.60
CA VAL A 114 14.98 1.10 -2.38
C VAL A 114 14.74 0.07 -3.47
N ILE A 115 14.90 0.48 -4.73
CA ILE A 115 14.85 -0.43 -5.87
C ILE A 115 16.24 -1.07 -6.03
N LYS A 116 16.27 -2.40 -6.14
CA LYS A 116 17.49 -3.15 -6.46
C LYS A 116 17.34 -3.76 -7.85
N SER A 117 17.95 -3.14 -8.85
CA SER A 117 17.84 -3.63 -10.22
C SER A 117 18.64 -4.91 -10.42
N ARG A 118 17.96 -5.97 -10.87
CA ARG A 118 18.55 -7.28 -11.18
C ARG A 118 18.66 -7.56 -12.69
N ARG A 119 18.17 -6.66 -13.55
CA ARG A 119 18.08 -6.89 -15.00
C ARG A 119 18.66 -5.72 -15.77
N SER A 120 19.45 -6.01 -16.81
CA SER A 120 19.99 -5.05 -17.77
C SER A 120 18.92 -4.39 -18.62
N GLY A 121 19.21 -3.16 -19.05
CA GLY A 121 18.31 -2.32 -19.84
C GLY A 121 17.71 -1.16 -19.06
N GLN A 122 16.97 -0.32 -19.77
CA GLN A 122 16.29 0.83 -19.19
C GLN A 122 15.05 0.39 -18.42
N GLN A 123 15.03 0.64 -17.11
CA GLN A 123 13.87 0.40 -16.27
C GLN A 123 13.23 1.70 -15.82
N GLY A 124 11.91 1.67 -15.68
CA GLY A 124 11.10 2.74 -15.12
C GLY A 124 10.37 2.26 -13.87
N PHE A 125 9.81 3.21 -13.13
CA PHE A 125 9.01 2.92 -11.95
C PHE A 125 7.90 3.95 -11.78
N THR A 126 6.88 3.55 -11.02
CA THR A 126 5.80 4.43 -10.54
C THR A 126 5.43 4.05 -9.10
N ILE A 127 4.72 4.93 -8.41
CA ILE A 127 4.17 4.66 -7.08
C ILE A 127 2.77 4.08 -7.23
N ARG A 128 2.54 2.95 -6.59
CA ARG A 128 1.24 2.28 -6.46
C ARG A 128 0.80 2.29 -5.01
N ILE A 129 -0.45 2.64 -4.75
CA ILE A 129 -1.04 2.58 -3.41
C ILE A 129 -2.24 1.63 -3.45
N LEU A 130 -2.29 0.71 -2.49
CA LEU A 130 -3.32 -0.31 -2.33
C LEU A 130 -3.94 -0.25 -0.93
N PRO A 131 -5.22 -0.60 -0.74
CA PRO A 131 -5.78 -0.76 0.59
C PRO A 131 -5.06 -1.87 1.36
N LYS A 132 -4.82 -1.65 2.65
CA LYS A 132 -4.18 -2.61 3.54
C LYS A 132 -5.02 -2.83 4.77
N ASN A 133 -5.40 -4.09 5.01
CA ASN A 133 -6.08 -4.52 6.22
C ASN A 133 -5.85 -6.02 6.43
N PRO A 134 -5.61 -6.50 7.67
CA PRO A 134 -5.42 -7.92 7.94
C PRO A 134 -6.59 -8.83 7.52
N PHE A 135 -7.80 -8.28 7.40
CA PHE A 135 -9.00 -9.02 7.01
C PHE A 135 -9.28 -9.02 5.49
N LEU A 136 -8.47 -8.33 4.68
CA LEU A 136 -8.59 -8.41 3.23
C LEU A 136 -8.13 -9.78 2.73
N ILE A 137 -8.94 -10.39 1.85
CA ILE A 137 -8.55 -11.63 1.15
C ILE A 137 -7.53 -11.30 0.04
N SER A 138 -7.68 -10.13 -0.58
CA SER A 138 -6.80 -9.62 -1.62
C SER A 138 -6.74 -8.09 -1.54
N PRO A 139 -5.58 -7.46 -1.79
CA PRO A 139 -5.47 -5.99 -1.88
C PRO A 139 -6.41 -5.37 -2.93
N PHE A 140 -6.88 -6.17 -3.90
CA PHE A 140 -7.76 -5.72 -4.97
C PHE A 140 -9.26 -5.94 -4.68
N GLU A 141 -9.64 -6.49 -3.53
CA GLU A 141 -11.05 -6.77 -3.18
C GLU A 141 -11.94 -5.52 -3.27
N LEU A 142 -11.38 -4.35 -2.95
CA LEU A 142 -12.11 -3.09 -2.96
C LEU A 142 -12.23 -2.44 -4.34
N GLY A 143 -11.53 -2.95 -5.36
CA GLY A 143 -11.52 -2.39 -6.72
C GLY A 143 -10.88 -1.01 -6.84
N VAL A 144 -10.14 -0.56 -5.83
CA VAL A 144 -9.45 0.73 -5.81
C VAL A 144 -7.94 0.51 -5.84
N VAL A 145 -7.27 1.22 -6.73
CA VAL A 145 -5.81 1.26 -6.85
C VAL A 145 -5.46 2.69 -7.23
N TYR A 146 -4.53 3.30 -6.51
CA TYR A 146 -3.97 4.60 -6.91
C TYR A 146 -2.65 4.35 -7.65
N TRP A 147 -2.48 5.02 -8.78
CA TRP A 147 -1.25 5.06 -9.54
C TRP A 147 -0.79 6.50 -9.65
N ALA A 148 0.45 6.79 -9.27
CA ALA A 148 1.05 8.10 -9.50
C ALA A 148 1.27 8.32 -11.01
N SER A 149 0.72 9.41 -11.54
CA SER A 149 0.85 9.88 -12.92
C SER A 149 2.07 10.78 -13.11
#